data_AF-A0AAV8DT19-F1
#
_entry.id   AF-A0AAV8DT19-F1
#
_cell.length_a   1.000
_cell.length_b   1.000
_cell.length_c   1.000
_cell.angle_alpha   90.00
_cell.angle_beta   90.00
_cell.angle_gamma   90.00
#
_symmetry.space_group_name_H-M   'P 1'
#
loop_
_entity.id
_entity.type
_entity.pdbx_description
1 polymer ?
#
loop_
_entity_poly.entity_id
_entity_poly.type
_entity_poly.pdbx_seq_one_letter_code
_entity_poly.pdbx_strand_id
1 'polypeptide(L)'
;MQSLQEKASEWSGVATSDAFAIDETNLFESLGGNQPFIDLSTNFYTRVYDDEEEWFRSIFANSKKEDAIQNQYEFFIQRMGGPPLFSQRRGHPALIARHRPFPVTREAAERWLHHMQLALDTTSTIDPDSKIKMMNFFKHTAYFLVAGNEMTRQAQAVVCKHAASKPPS
;
A
#
# COMPACT_ATOMS: atom_id res chain seq x y z
N MET A 1 13.71 -14.08 -15.03
CA MET A 1 12.45 -13.37 -14.73
C MET A 1 12.82 -12.15 -13.90
N GLN A 2 12.30 -10.98 -14.26
CA GLN A 2 12.46 -9.76 -13.48
C GLN A 2 11.83 -9.93 -12.09
N SER A 3 12.50 -9.47 -11.04
CA SER A 3 12.02 -9.48 -9.66
C SER A 3 10.82 -8.53 -9.48
N LEU A 4 10.08 -8.72 -8.39
CA LEU A 4 8.96 -7.84 -8.04
C LEU A 4 9.40 -6.40 -7.80
N GLN A 5 10.59 -6.20 -7.22
CA GLN A 5 11.13 -4.85 -6.95
C GLN A 5 11.51 -4.14 -8.25
N GLU A 6 12.15 -4.84 -9.19
CA GLU A 6 12.50 -4.28 -10.49
C GLU A 6 11.25 -3.88 -11.29
N LYS A 7 10.18 -4.71 -11.27
CA LYS A 7 8.89 -4.36 -11.88
C LYS A 7 8.26 -3.14 -11.22
N ALA A 8 8.29 -3.09 -9.89
CA ALA A 8 7.76 -1.95 -9.14
C ALA A 8 8.49 -0.66 -9.51
N SER A 9 9.83 -0.70 -9.60
CA SER A 9 10.63 0.45 -10.03
C SER A 9 10.30 0.87 -11.46
N GLU A 10 10.25 -0.07 -12.41
CA GLU A 10 9.92 0.22 -13.81
C GLU A 10 8.55 0.86 -13.96
N TRP A 11 7.52 0.33 -13.29
CA TRP A 11 6.15 0.80 -13.47
C TRP A 11 5.81 2.06 -12.67
N SER A 12 6.43 2.24 -11.51
CA SER A 12 6.22 3.44 -10.68
C SER A 12 7.06 4.63 -11.12
N GLY A 13 8.14 4.40 -11.86
CA GLY A 13 9.15 5.42 -12.16
C GLY A 13 9.98 5.83 -10.94
N VAL A 14 9.90 5.10 -9.82
CA VAL A 14 10.63 5.37 -8.58
C VAL A 14 11.71 4.32 -8.40
N ALA A 15 12.97 4.73 -8.29
CA ALA A 15 14.05 3.80 -8.01
C ALA A 15 13.89 3.17 -6.63
N THR A 16 14.35 1.94 -6.45
CA THR A 16 14.36 1.27 -5.14
C THR A 16 15.07 2.11 -4.07
N SER A 17 16.17 2.80 -4.42
CA SER A 17 16.86 3.71 -3.50
C SER A 17 15.95 4.83 -3.00
N ASP A 18 15.21 5.47 -3.90
CA ASP A 18 14.36 6.62 -3.58
C ASP A 18 13.12 6.19 -2.80
N ALA A 19 12.60 4.99 -3.10
CA ALA A 19 11.49 4.38 -2.38
C ALA A 19 11.82 4.07 -0.92
N PHE A 20 13.09 3.75 -0.63
CA PHE A 20 13.55 3.40 0.71
C PHE A 20 14.44 4.47 1.35
N ALA A 21 14.50 5.67 0.78
CA ALA A 21 15.08 6.85 1.41
C ALA A 21 14.36 7.23 2.74
N ILE A 22 13.16 6.69 2.98
CA ILE A 22 12.50 6.72 4.30
C ILE A 22 13.35 6.09 5.43
N ASP A 23 14.39 5.30 5.10
CA ASP A 23 15.30 4.66 6.07
C ASP A 23 16.53 5.53 6.41
N GLU A 24 16.74 6.65 5.71
CA GLU A 24 17.86 7.57 5.95
C GLU A 24 17.67 8.42 7.22
N THR A 25 16.44 8.49 7.74
CA THR A 25 16.09 9.24 8.95
C THR A 25 14.94 8.53 9.65
N ASN A 26 14.89 8.61 10.98
CA ASN A 26 13.72 8.16 11.72
C ASN A 26 12.56 9.15 11.51
N LEU A 27 11.73 8.91 10.49
CA LEU A 27 10.59 9.77 10.17
C LEU A 27 9.57 9.84 11.30
N PHE A 28 9.41 8.76 12.08
CA PHE A 28 8.54 8.77 13.25
C PHE A 28 8.99 9.82 14.28
N GLU A 29 10.29 9.87 14.59
CA GLU A 29 10.84 10.88 15.49
C GLU A 29 10.79 12.27 14.87
N SER A 30 11.16 12.43 13.59
CA SER A 30 11.22 13.74 12.93
C SER A 30 9.85 14.40 12.79
N LEU A 31 8.79 13.60 12.62
CA LEU A 31 7.42 14.09 12.49
C LEU A 31 6.73 14.30 13.85
N GLY A 32 7.37 13.97 14.97
CA GLY A 32 6.80 14.19 16.31
C GLY A 32 5.88 13.06 16.80
N GLY A 33 6.13 11.83 16.36
CA GLY A 33 5.50 10.63 16.88
C GLY A 33 4.24 10.20 16.14
N ASN A 34 3.22 9.72 16.87
CA ASN A 34 2.07 9.02 16.28
C ASN A 34 1.13 9.93 15.46
N GLN A 35 0.90 11.17 15.92
CA GLN A 35 -0.22 12.00 15.46
C GLN A 35 -0.21 12.26 13.93
N PRO A 36 0.91 12.61 13.29
CA PRO A 36 0.95 12.82 11.83
C PRO A 36 0.51 11.59 11.02
N PHE A 37 0.85 10.38 11.46
CA PHE A 37 0.47 9.15 10.77
C PHE A 37 -1.01 8.82 10.94
N ILE A 38 -1.56 9.11 12.13
CA ILE A 38 -2.99 8.98 12.42
C ILE A 38 -3.77 9.97 11.55
N ASP A 39 -3.36 11.23 11.52
CA ASP A 39 -3.99 12.29 10.72
C ASP A 39 -3.95 11.95 9.23
N LEU A 40 -2.78 11.54 8.73
CA LEU A 40 -2.60 11.15 7.34
C LEU A 40 -3.52 10.00 6.94
N SER A 41 -3.55 8.93 7.75
CA SER A 41 -4.35 7.74 7.44
C SER A 41 -5.85 8.02 7.56
N THR A 42 -6.25 8.86 8.51
CA THR A 42 -7.65 9.29 8.69
C THR A 42 -8.13 10.13 7.51
N ASN A 43 -7.31 11.09 7.07
CA ASN A 43 -7.57 11.92 5.91
C ASN A 43 -7.65 11.06 4.64
N PHE A 44 -6.65 10.20 4.43
CA PHE A 44 -6.60 9.25 3.32
C PHE A 44 -7.86 8.39 3.24
N TYR A 45 -8.23 7.69 4.31
CA TYR A 45 -9.41 6.83 4.27
C TYR A 45 -10.73 7.58 4.26
N THR A 46 -10.78 8.83 4.71
CA THR A 46 -11.98 9.66 4.46
C THR A 46 -12.20 9.84 2.97
N ARG A 47 -11.15 10.20 2.22
CA ARG A 47 -11.23 10.33 0.77
C ARG A 47 -11.56 9.01 0.06
N VAL A 48 -10.98 7.90 0.50
CA VAL A 48 -11.25 6.56 -0.08
C VAL A 48 -12.71 6.13 0.12
N TYR A 49 -13.25 6.31 1.32
CA TYR A 49 -14.63 5.89 1.61
C TYR A 49 -15.68 6.84 1.03
N ASP A 50 -15.30 8.10 0.77
CA ASP A 50 -16.14 9.10 0.11
C ASP A 50 -15.91 9.16 -1.42
N ASP A 51 -15.13 8.22 -1.98
CA ASP A 51 -14.83 8.19 -3.42
C ASP A 51 -16.10 7.95 -4.26
N GLU A 52 -16.35 8.84 -5.22
CA GLU A 52 -17.47 8.77 -6.15
C GLU A 52 -17.35 7.58 -7.13
N GLU A 53 -16.13 7.09 -7.36
CA GLU A 53 -15.83 5.95 -8.23
C GLU A 53 -16.20 4.63 -7.53
N GLU A 54 -17.40 4.11 -7.82
CA GLU A 54 -17.92 2.87 -7.21
C GLU A 54 -16.99 1.66 -7.39
N TRP A 55 -16.32 1.55 -8.54
CA TRP A 55 -15.39 0.45 -8.82
C TRP A 55 -14.21 0.44 -7.84
N PHE A 56 -13.76 1.60 -7.37
CA PHE A 56 -12.67 1.72 -6.40
C PHE A 56 -13.19 1.63 -4.98
N ARG A 57 -14.25 2.38 -4.65
CA ARG A 57 -14.85 2.38 -3.30
C ARG A 57 -15.32 0.98 -2.88
N SER A 58 -15.87 0.20 -3.81
CA SER A 58 -16.33 -1.17 -3.54
C SER A 58 -15.22 -2.14 -3.14
N ILE A 59 -13.95 -1.87 -3.47
CA ILE A 59 -12.79 -2.65 -3.00
C ILE A 59 -12.74 -2.67 -1.46
N PHE A 60 -13.20 -1.59 -0.83
CA PHE A 60 -13.16 -1.39 0.63
C PHE A 60 -14.48 -1.76 1.32
N ALA A 61 -15.54 -2.13 0.60
CA ALA A 61 -16.89 -2.31 1.16
C ALA A 61 -17.00 -3.33 2.30
N ASN A 62 -16.12 -4.34 2.32
CA ASN A 62 -16.08 -5.37 3.36
C ASN A 62 -15.13 -5.02 4.52
N SER A 63 -14.55 -3.83 4.53
CA SER A 63 -13.67 -3.33 5.59
C SER A 63 -14.37 -2.22 6.36
N LYS A 64 -14.21 -2.20 7.69
CA LYS A 64 -14.60 -1.03 8.49
C LYS A 64 -13.56 0.07 8.30
N LYS A 65 -14.00 1.32 8.14
CA LYS A 65 -13.13 2.48 7.90
C LYS A 65 -12.11 2.64 9.03
N GLU A 66 -12.56 2.53 10.26
CA GLU A 66 -11.76 2.71 11.47
C GLU A 66 -10.68 1.62 11.58
N ASP A 67 -11.03 0.37 11.26
CA ASP A 67 -10.07 -0.74 11.24
C ASP A 67 -9.01 -0.50 10.14
N ALA A 68 -9.43 -0.04 8.96
CA ALA A 68 -8.53 0.25 7.85
C ALA A 68 -7.54 1.37 8.19
N ILE A 69 -8.04 2.46 8.81
CA ILE A 69 -7.22 3.56 9.35
C ILE A 69 -6.19 3.01 10.34
N GLN A 70 -6.62 2.23 11.33
CA GLN A 70 -5.74 1.65 12.34
C GLN A 70 -4.65 0.76 11.73
N ASN A 71 -5.03 -0.11 10.80
CA ASN A 71 -4.08 -0.98 10.13
C ASN A 71 -3.00 -0.20 9.38
N GLN A 72 -3.39 0.90 8.72
CA GLN A 72 -2.48 1.69 7.91
C GLN A 72 -1.52 2.51 8.77
N TYR A 73 -2.00 3.29 9.74
CA TYR A 73 -1.10 4.11 10.54
C TYR A 73 -0.16 3.25 11.39
N GLU A 74 -0.61 2.12 11.94
CA GLU A 74 0.26 1.24 12.71
C GLU A 74 1.37 0.63 11.84
N PHE A 75 1.05 0.29 10.59
CA PHE A 75 2.05 -0.19 9.64
C PHE A 75 3.05 0.92 9.30
N PHE A 76 2.59 2.15 9.04
CA PHE A 76 3.48 3.27 8.73
C PHE A 76 4.37 3.64 9.91
N ILE A 77 3.82 3.77 11.12
CA ILE A 77 4.59 4.01 12.35
C ILE A 77 5.69 2.96 12.49
N GLN A 78 5.34 1.67 12.40
CA GLN A 78 6.32 0.60 12.49
C GLN A 78 7.37 0.66 11.37
N ARG A 79 6.95 0.94 10.13
CA ARG A 79 7.86 0.96 8.98
C ARG A 79 8.80 2.16 9.00
N MET A 80 8.38 3.27 9.59
CA MET A 80 9.05 4.56 9.48
C MET A 80 9.75 4.97 10.79
N GLY A 81 10.14 3.99 11.62
CA GLY A 81 11.03 4.17 12.77
C GLY A 81 10.36 4.20 14.14
N GLY A 82 9.04 4.04 14.21
CA GLY A 82 8.27 3.96 15.45
C GLY A 82 8.15 2.54 16.03
N PRO A 83 7.38 2.39 17.13
CA PRO A 83 7.17 1.10 17.77
C PRO A 83 6.44 0.11 16.83
N PRO A 84 6.64 -1.21 17.00
CA PRO A 84 6.11 -2.24 16.10
C PRO A 84 4.62 -2.56 16.36
N LEU A 85 3.77 -1.53 16.37
CA LEU A 85 2.34 -1.63 16.72
C LEU A 85 1.60 -2.63 15.82
N PHE A 86 1.85 -2.57 14.51
CA PHE A 86 1.21 -3.47 13.55
C PHE A 86 1.58 -4.92 13.83
N SER A 87 2.87 -5.22 13.99
CA SER A 87 3.36 -6.57 14.24
C SER A 87 2.87 -7.12 15.57
N GLN A 88 2.79 -6.29 16.62
CA GLN A 88 2.26 -6.70 17.92
C GLN A 88 0.78 -7.13 17.83
N ARG A 89 -0.03 -6.44 17.03
CA ARG A 89 -1.46 -6.73 16.91
C ARG A 89 -1.81 -7.75 15.82
N ARG A 90 -1.08 -7.74 14.69
CA ARG A 90 -1.44 -8.46 13.47
C ARG A 90 -0.36 -9.43 12.96
N GLY A 91 0.81 -9.46 13.59
CA GLY A 91 1.97 -10.22 13.10
C GLY A 91 2.59 -9.59 11.84
N HIS A 92 3.30 -10.39 11.06
CA HIS A 92 4.08 -9.89 9.92
C HIS A 92 3.21 -9.06 8.92
N PRO A 93 3.72 -7.92 8.41
CA PRO A 93 3.00 -7.09 7.44
C PRO A 93 2.53 -7.86 6.20
N ALA A 94 3.42 -8.65 5.57
CA ALA A 94 3.10 -9.58 4.50
C ALA A 94 2.16 -8.99 3.43
N LEU A 95 2.51 -7.80 2.91
CA LEU A 95 1.61 -6.94 2.14
C LEU A 95 0.96 -7.67 0.95
N ILE A 96 1.73 -8.39 0.12
CA ILE A 96 1.17 -9.15 -1.02
C ILE A 96 0.13 -10.17 -0.56
N ALA A 97 0.41 -10.94 0.49
CA ALA A 97 -0.51 -11.96 0.98
C ALA A 97 -1.82 -11.35 1.50
N ARG A 98 -1.74 -10.21 2.22
CA ARG A 98 -2.91 -9.50 2.74
C ARG A 98 -3.71 -8.77 1.68
N HIS A 99 -3.09 -8.40 0.57
CA HIS A 99 -3.76 -7.74 -0.56
C HIS A 99 -4.29 -8.70 -1.62
N ARG A 100 -3.98 -10.00 -1.53
CA ARG A 100 -4.46 -11.06 -2.44
C ARG A 100 -5.98 -11.07 -2.67
N PRO A 101 -6.84 -10.82 -1.66
CA PRO A 101 -8.30 -10.82 -1.88
C PRO A 101 -8.81 -9.67 -2.75
N PHE A 102 -8.00 -8.62 -2.97
CA PHE A 102 -8.42 -7.39 -3.63
C PHE A 102 -7.91 -7.31 -5.08
N PRO A 103 -8.65 -6.67 -5.99
CA PRO A 103 -8.20 -6.41 -7.34
C PRO A 103 -7.22 -5.23 -7.38
N VAL A 104 -5.96 -5.46 -6.99
CA VAL A 104 -4.90 -4.44 -7.05
C VAL A 104 -4.39 -4.28 -8.49
N THR A 105 -5.18 -3.63 -9.33
CA THR A 105 -4.82 -3.26 -10.71
C THR A 105 -3.95 -2.00 -10.74
N ARG A 106 -3.37 -1.68 -11.91
CA ARG A 106 -2.67 -0.40 -12.12
C ARG A 106 -3.57 0.80 -11.86
N GLU A 107 -4.80 0.75 -12.37
CA GLU A 107 -5.82 1.78 -12.16
C GLU A 107 -6.17 1.94 -10.66
N ALA A 108 -6.33 0.83 -9.93
CA ALA A 108 -6.55 0.88 -8.48
C ALA A 108 -5.35 1.48 -7.73
N ALA A 109 -4.12 1.17 -8.15
CA ALA A 109 -2.92 1.77 -7.56
C ALA A 109 -2.86 3.29 -7.81
N GLU A 110 -3.16 3.74 -9.03
CA GLU A 110 -3.21 5.16 -9.37
C GLU A 110 -4.29 5.91 -8.57
N ARG A 111 -5.49 5.34 -8.44
CA ARG A 111 -6.56 5.93 -7.63
C ARG A 111 -6.22 5.99 -6.15
N TRP A 112 -5.58 4.95 -5.61
CA TRP A 112 -5.07 4.94 -4.24
C TRP A 112 -4.01 6.05 -4.05
N LEU A 113 -3.07 6.17 -4.98
CA LEU A 113 -2.00 7.17 -4.92
C LEU A 113 -2.53 8.60 -5.06
N HIS A 114 -3.59 8.81 -5.85
CA HIS A 114 -4.29 10.09 -5.94
C HIS A 114 -4.79 10.54 -4.58
N HIS A 115 -5.50 9.67 -3.85
CA HIS A 115 -5.99 9.99 -2.50
C HIS A 115 -4.87 10.21 -1.50
N MET A 116 -3.79 9.42 -1.58
CA MET A 116 -2.64 9.58 -0.70
C MET A 116 -1.89 10.90 -0.96
N GLN A 117 -1.77 11.32 -2.22
CA GLN A 117 -1.17 12.61 -2.56
C GLN A 117 -1.99 13.75 -1.96
N LEU A 118 -3.31 13.76 -2.15
CA LEU A 118 -4.19 14.77 -1.57
C LEU A 118 -4.14 14.78 -0.03
N ALA A 119 -4.03 13.60 0.59
CA ALA A 119 -3.90 13.48 2.04
C ALA A 119 -2.54 14.02 2.55
N LEU A 120 -1.44 13.74 1.85
CA LEU A 120 -0.13 14.33 2.17
C LEU A 120 -0.14 15.84 1.98
N ASP A 121 -0.71 16.34 0.89
CA ASP A 121 -0.76 17.78 0.59
C ASP A 121 -1.49 18.55 1.69
N THR A 122 -2.57 17.98 2.23
CA THR A 122 -3.42 18.61 3.25
C THR A 122 -3.01 18.31 4.70
N THR A 123 -2.11 17.36 4.95
CA THR A 123 -1.53 17.12 6.27
C THR A 123 -0.35 18.07 6.50
N SER A 124 -0.57 19.15 7.25
CA SER A 124 0.41 20.22 7.49
C SER A 124 1.54 19.84 8.46
N THR A 125 1.35 18.80 9.26
CA THR A 125 2.33 18.28 10.22
C THR A 125 3.46 17.47 9.58
N ILE A 126 3.36 17.19 8.28
CA ILE A 126 4.40 16.49 7.52
C ILE A 126 5.16 17.53 6.69
N ASP A 127 6.46 17.64 6.90
CA ASP A 127 7.30 18.59 6.17
C ASP A 127 7.52 18.16 4.71
N PRO A 128 7.91 19.08 3.81
CA PRO A 128 8.05 18.78 2.38
C PRO A 128 9.02 17.64 2.03
N ASP A 129 10.14 17.50 2.74
CA ASP A 129 11.12 16.45 2.47
C ASP A 129 10.53 15.08 2.84
N SER A 130 9.90 14.99 4.01
CA SER A 130 9.16 13.80 4.43
C SER A 130 8.05 13.43 3.45
N LYS A 131 7.29 14.40 2.91
CA LYS A 131 6.25 14.12 1.89
C LYS A 131 6.82 13.45 0.64
N ILE A 132 7.99 13.90 0.17
CA ILE A 132 8.66 13.33 -1.01
C ILE A 132 9.08 11.88 -0.73
N LYS A 133 9.78 11.65 0.39
CA LYS A 133 10.25 10.31 0.79
C LYS A 133 9.06 9.34 0.95
N MET A 134 8.01 9.77 1.64
CA MET A 134 6.80 8.96 1.84
C MET A 134 6.09 8.66 0.52
N MET A 135 5.91 9.65 -0.36
CA MET A 135 5.25 9.44 -1.65
C MET A 135 6.05 8.50 -2.55
N ASN A 136 7.39 8.59 -2.57
CA ASN A 136 8.24 7.63 -3.28
C ASN A 136 8.06 6.21 -2.75
N PHE A 137 8.08 6.03 -1.42
CA PHE A 137 7.80 4.74 -0.78
C PHE A 137 6.42 4.20 -1.17
N PHE A 138 5.38 5.04 -1.14
CA PHE A 138 4.02 4.65 -1.45
C PHE A 138 3.83 4.27 -2.92
N LYS A 139 4.34 5.08 -3.86
CA LYS A 139 4.30 4.79 -5.29
C LYS A 139 4.96 3.46 -5.61
N HIS A 140 6.19 3.28 -5.16
CA HIS A 140 6.92 2.03 -5.38
C HIS A 140 6.18 0.83 -4.78
N THR A 141 5.71 0.94 -3.53
CA THR A 141 4.98 -0.14 -2.85
C THR A 141 3.63 -0.46 -3.51
N ALA A 142 2.92 0.54 -4.03
CA ALA A 142 1.67 0.31 -4.75
C ALA A 142 1.90 -0.54 -6.01
N TYR A 143 2.91 -0.21 -6.82
CA TYR A 143 3.25 -1.02 -8.01
C TYR A 143 3.91 -2.37 -7.66
N PHE A 144 4.58 -2.50 -6.52
CA PHE A 144 5.01 -3.79 -5.98
C PHE A 144 3.81 -4.70 -5.69
N LEU A 145 2.73 -4.15 -5.13
CA LEU A 145 1.48 -4.88 -4.93
C LEU A 145 0.78 -5.24 -6.26
N VAL A 146 0.78 -4.35 -7.24
CA VAL A 146 0.28 -4.64 -8.60
C VAL A 146 1.04 -5.83 -9.20
N ALA A 147 2.38 -5.81 -9.16
CA ALA A 147 3.21 -6.90 -9.66
C ALA A 147 2.93 -8.22 -8.91
N GLY A 148 2.73 -8.17 -7.59
CA GLY A 148 2.34 -9.32 -6.78
C GLY A 148 0.95 -9.87 -7.11
N ASN A 149 -0.02 -9.01 -7.40
CA ASN A 149 -1.37 -9.38 -7.83
C ASN A 149 -1.34 -10.04 -9.21
N GLU A 150 -0.59 -9.50 -10.18
CA GLU A 150 -0.41 -10.12 -11.49
C GLU A 150 0.20 -11.52 -11.40
N MET A 151 1.27 -11.69 -10.61
CA MET A 151 1.90 -13.01 -10.40
C MET A 151 0.93 -14.02 -9.78
N THR A 152 0.15 -13.60 -8.78
CA THR A 152 -0.80 -14.49 -8.11
C THR A 152 -1.93 -14.92 -9.04
N ARG A 153 -2.46 -14.00 -9.85
CA ARG A 153 -3.51 -14.29 -10.84
C ARG A 153 -3.02 -15.19 -11.97
N GLN A 154 -1.79 -14.97 -12.45
CA GLN A 154 -1.15 -15.85 -13.44
C GLN A 154 -1.00 -17.28 -12.90
N ALA A 155 -0.54 -17.44 -11.66
CA ALA A 155 -0.41 -18.75 -11.02
C ALA A 155 -1.78 -19.46 -10.89
N GLN A 156 -2.82 -18.74 -10.48
CA GLN A 156 -4.19 -19.29 -10.39
C GLN A 156 -4.73 -19.73 -11.77
N ALA A 157 -4.51 -18.91 -12.81
CA ALA A 157 -4.93 -19.24 -14.17
C ALA A 157 -4.25 -20.51 -14.72
N VAL A 158 -2.98 -20.74 -14.38
CA VAL A 158 -2.24 -21.95 -14.77
C VAL A 158 -2.81 -23.19 -14.06
N VAL A 159 -3.09 -23.09 -12.75
CA VAL A 159 -3.68 -24.20 -11.98
C VAL A 159 -5.05 -24.60 -12.52
N CYS A 160 -5.93 -23.64 -12.83
CA CYS A 160 -7.25 -23.93 -13.41
C CYS A 160 -7.15 -24.62 -14.78
N LYS A 161 -6.20 -24.22 -15.64
CA LYS A 161 -5.98 -24.87 -16.94
C LYS A 161 -5.54 -26.33 -16.79
N HIS A 162 -4.68 -26.65 -15.81
CA HIS A 162 -4.23 -28.02 -15.56
C HIS A 162 -5.30 -28.90 -14.88
N ALA A 163 -6.18 -28.30 -14.08
CA ALA A 163 -7.34 -29.01 -13.51
C ALA A 163 -8.38 -29.38 -14.57
N ALA A 164 -8.58 -28.53 -15.58
CA ALA A 164 -9.52 -28.76 -16.69
C ALA A 164 -9.04 -29.82 -17.71
N SER A 165 -7.76 -30.21 -17.67
CA SER A 165 -7.16 -31.17 -18.62
C SER A 165 -7.01 -32.60 -18.09
N LYS A 166 -7.54 -32.93 -16.91
CA LYS A 166 -7.58 -34.32 -16.44
C LYS A 166 -8.77 -35.06 -17.10
N PRO A 167 -8.54 -36.16 -17.84
CA PRO A 167 -9.65 -36.97 -18.34
C PRO A 167 -10.36 -37.66 -17.16
N PRO A 168 -11.68 -37.90 -17.25
CA PRO A 168 -12.39 -38.66 -16.23
C PRO A 168 -11.87 -40.11 -16.23
N SER A 169 -11.56 -40.60 -15.03
CA SER A 169 -11.20 -42.00 -14.75
C SER A 169 -12.38 -42.94 -14.96
#